data_AF-A0A1Q5M2X7-F1
#
_entry.id   AF-A0A1Q5M2X7-F1
#
_cell.length_a   1.000
_cell.length_b   1.000
_cell.length_c   1.000
_cell.angle_alpha   90.00
_cell.angle_beta   90.00
_cell.angle_gamma   90.00
#
_symmetry.space_group_name_H-M   'P 1'
#
loop_
_entity.id
_entity.type
_entity.pdbx_description
1 polymer ?
#
loop_
_entity_poly.entity_id
_entity_poly.type
_entity_poly.pdbx_seq_one_letter_code
_entity_poly.pdbx_strand_id
1 'polypeptide(L)' 'MSPLQWLLHQRVERARELLETTELPMDQVARACGLGTADSLRAHMVRRTGLTPSAYRATFTRLATTPGPR' A
#
# COMPACT_ATOMS: atom_id res chain seq x y z
N MET A 1 -21.33 -6.15 -4.50
CA MET A 1 -20.01 -5.85 -5.10
C MET A 1 -19.89 -6.63 -6.39
N SER A 2 -19.42 -6.01 -7.47
CA SER A 2 -19.07 -6.75 -8.69
C SER A 2 -17.72 -7.47 -8.52
N PRO A 3 -17.46 -8.56 -9.27
CA PRO A 3 -16.18 -9.26 -9.23
C PRO A 3 -14.98 -8.34 -9.49
N LEU A 4 -15.15 -7.35 -10.37
CA LEU A 4 -14.14 -6.33 -10.64
C LEU A 4 -13.85 -5.45 -9.42
N GLN A 5 -14.88 -5.05 -8.67
CA GLN A 5 -14.70 -4.27 -7.44
C GLN A 5 -14.01 -5.08 -6.34
N TRP A 6 -14.32 -6.39 -6.25
CA TRP A 6 -13.63 -7.29 -5.33
C TRP A 6 -12.15 -7.42 -5.69
N LEU A 7 -11.82 -7.58 -6.98
CA LEU A 7 -10.43 -7.67 -7.43
C LEU A 7 -9.65 -6.38 -7.10
N LEU A 8 -10.24 -5.21 -7.39
CA LEU A 8 -9.61 -3.93 -7.04
C LEU A 8 -9.41 -3.77 -5.53
N HIS A 9 -10.33 -4.29 -4.72
CA HIS A 9 -10.16 -4.34 -3.26
C HIS A 9 -8.95 -5.19 -2.87
N GLN A 10 -8.84 -6.41 -3.41
CA GLN A 10 -7.71 -7.31 -3.13
C GLN A 10 -6.36 -6.70 -3.54
N ARG A 11 -6.31 -5.98 -4.68
CA ARG A 11 -5.10 -5.27 -5.10
C ARG A 11 -4.68 -4.19 -4.11
N VAL A 12 -5.63 -3.44 -3.56
CA VAL A 12 -5.34 -2.41 -2.56
C VAL A 12 -4.88 -3.03 -1.25
N GLU A 13 -5.51 -4.11 -0.79
CA GLU A 13 -5.06 -4.83 0.41
C GLU A 13 -3.63 -5.35 0.24
N ARG A 14 -3.31 -5.94 -0.91
CA ARG A 14 -1.95 -6.37 -1.21
C ARG A 14 -0.94 -5.22 -1.21
N ALA A 15 -1.34 -4.06 -1.72
CA ALA A 15 -0.49 -2.87 -1.67
C ALA A 15 -0.24 -2.40 -0.23
N ARG A 16 -1.24 -2.47 0.66
CA ARG A 16 -1.09 -2.13 2.09
C ARG A 16 -0.11 -3.06 2.77
N GLU A 17 -0.25 -4.38 2.59
CA GLU A 17 0.69 -5.37 3.11
C GLU A 17 2.14 -5.08 2.68
N LEU A 18 2.35 -4.79 1.40
CA LEU A 18 3.69 -4.48 0.88
C LEU A 18 4.25 -3.16 1.45
N LEU A 19 3.40 -2.15 1.66
CA LEU A 19 3.83 -0.89 2.26
C LEU A 19 4.19 -1.03 3.74
N GLU A 20 3.56 -1.96 4.43
CA GLU A 20 3.78 -2.25 5.86
C GLU A 20 5.00 -3.15 6.09
N THR A 21 5.25 -4.09 5.18
CA THR A 21 6.27 -5.13 5.34
C THR A 21 7.55 -4.87 4.57
N THR A 22 7.55 -3.92 3.62
CA THR A 22 8.68 -3.68 2.73
C THR A 22 8.98 -2.19 2.53
N GLU A 23 10.23 -1.92 2.17
CA GLU A 23 10.72 -0.59 1.78
C GLU A 23 10.73 -0.39 0.26
N LEU A 24 10.04 -1.26 -0.51
CA LEU A 24 10.04 -1.21 -1.97
C LEU A 24 9.62 0.18 -2.50
N PRO A 25 10.21 0.66 -3.59
CA PRO A 25 9.77 1.92 -4.20
C PRO A 25 8.33 1.79 -4.72
N MET A 26 7.58 2.90 -4.71
CA MET A 26 6.13 2.92 -5.00
C MET A 26 5.77 2.32 -6.36
N ASP A 27 6.65 2.49 -7.35
CA ASP A 27 6.50 1.92 -8.69
C ASP A 27 6.58 0.39 -8.69
N GLN A 28 7.45 -0.20 -7.85
CA GLN A 28 7.52 -1.65 -7.67
C GLN A 28 6.31 -2.18 -6.91
N VAL A 29 5.84 -1.47 -5.87
CA VAL A 29 4.61 -1.82 -5.15
C VAL A 29 3.43 -1.84 -6.12
N ALA A 30 3.30 -0.83 -6.97
CA ALA A 30 2.21 -0.73 -7.96
C ALA A 30 2.21 -1.91 -8.95
N ARG A 31 3.38 -2.33 -9.43
CA ARG A 31 3.50 -3.52 -10.30
C ARG A 31 3.16 -4.81 -9.54
N ALA A 32 3.66 -4.98 -8.32
CA ALA A 32 3.46 -6.18 -7.52
C ALA A 32 1.99 -6.41 -7.12
N CYS A 33 1.22 -5.34 -6.92
CA CYS A 33 -0.22 -5.44 -6.65
C CYS A 33 -1.09 -5.37 -7.92
N GLY A 34 -0.51 -5.28 -9.12
CA GLY A 34 -1.24 -5.24 -10.38
C GLY A 34 -2.01 -3.94 -10.64
N LEU A 35 -1.60 -2.82 -10.03
CA LEU A 35 -2.14 -1.48 -10.30
C LEU A 35 -1.39 -0.76 -11.44
N GLY A 36 -0.22 -1.27 -11.83
CA GLY A 36 0.51 -0.86 -13.03
C GLY A 36 1.47 0.30 -12.81
N THR A 37 0.98 1.42 -12.27
CA THR A 37 1.76 2.65 -12.06
C THR A 37 1.62 3.20 -10.64
N ALA A 38 2.62 3.97 -10.19
CA ALA A 38 2.59 4.65 -8.90
C ALA A 38 1.39 5.62 -8.76
N ASP A 39 0.95 6.23 -9.86
CA ASP A 39 -0.22 7.12 -9.88
C ASP A 39 -1.53 6.36 -9.64
N SER A 40 -1.73 5.24 -10.33
CA SER A 40 -2.86 4.33 -10.10
C SER A 40 -2.89 3.83 -8.66
N LEU A 41 -1.74 3.40 -8.13
CA LEU A 41 -1.58 3.03 -6.73
C LEU A 41 -2.02 4.17 -5.79
N ARG A 42 -1.56 5.40 -6.05
CA ARG A 42 -1.94 6.58 -5.26
C ARG A 42 -3.44 6.82 -5.29
N ALA A 43 -4.05 6.83 -6.47
CA ALA A 43 -5.49 7.07 -6.62
C ALA A 43 -6.32 6.02 -5.85
N HIS A 44 -5.97 4.74 -5.99
CA HIS A 44 -6.67 3.65 -5.32
C HIS A 44 -6.45 3.63 -3.80
N MET A 45 -5.24 3.93 -3.32
CA MET A 45 -4.93 4.07 -1.90
C MET A 45 -5.68 5.23 -1.27
N VAL A 46 -5.59 6.43 -1.83
CA VAL A 46 -6.28 7.62 -1.29
C VAL A 46 -7.79 7.38 -1.25
N ARG A 47 -8.36 6.77 -2.28
CA ARG A 47 -9.79 6.45 -2.31
C ARG A 47 -10.21 5.43 -1.24
N ARG A 48 -9.32 4.54 -0.80
CA ARG A 48 -9.63 3.47 0.16
C ARG A 48 -9.29 3.82 1.60
N THR A 49 -8.13 4.45 1.82
CA THR A 49 -7.55 4.71 3.15
C THR A 49 -7.52 6.20 3.51
N GLY A 50 -7.78 7.10 2.56
CA GLY A 50 -7.61 8.54 2.73
C GLY A 50 -6.16 9.01 2.71
N LEU A 51 -5.18 8.09 2.63
CA LEU A 51 -3.76 8.40 2.70
C LEU A 51 -3.05 8.10 1.38
N THR A 52 -2.01 8.89 1.10
CA THR A 52 -1.07 8.57 0.03
C THR A 52 -0.24 7.34 0.41
N PRO A 53 0.25 6.54 -0.55
CA PRO A 53 1.07 5.35 -0.26
C PRO A 53 2.28 5.65 0.64
N SER A 54 2.94 6.78 0.41
CA SER A 54 4.08 7.25 1.21
C SER A 54 3.68 7.64 2.63
N ALA A 55 2.56 8.36 2.79
CA ALA A 55 2.04 8.72 4.11
C ALA A 55 1.59 7.48 4.89
N TYR A 56 0.96 6.53 4.20
CA TYR A 56 0.56 5.24 4.77
C TYR A 56 1.77 4.49 5.31
N ARG A 57 2.82 4.29 4.48
CA ARG A 57 4.08 3.67 4.94
C ARG A 57 4.68 4.41 6.14
N ALA A 58 4.80 5.73 6.08
CA ALA A 58 5.39 6.51 7.16
C ALA A 58 4.69 6.31 8.51
N THR A 59 3.35 6.22 8.51
CA THR A 59 2.56 5.94 9.72
C THR A 59 2.90 4.56 10.30
N PHE A 60 3.05 3.53 9.46
CA PHE A 60 3.37 2.17 9.91
C PHE A 60 4.85 1.99 10.29
N THR A 61 5.79 2.59 9.56
CA THR A 61 7.21 2.61 9.94
C THR A 61 7.38 3.26 11.33
N ARG A 62 6.64 4.33 11.61
CA ARG A 62 6.64 4.97 12.93
C ARG A 62 6.12 4.05 14.03
N LEU A 63 5.09 3.24 13.75
CA LEU A 63 4.54 2.26 14.69
C LEU A 63 5.47 1.04 14.89
N ALA A 64 6.24 0.66 13.86
CA ALA A 64 7.21 -0.44 13.94
C ALA A 64 8.46 -0.09 14.76
N THR A 65 8.64 1.17 15.16
CA THR A 65 9.81 1.62 15.96
C THR A 65 9.63 1.30 17.46
N THR A 66 9.21 0.08 17.81
CA THR A 66 9.56 -0.49 19.12
C THR A 66 11.00 -0.98 18.98
N PRO A 67 12.00 -0.32 19.60
CA PRO A 67 13.35 -0.85 19.58
C PRO A 67 13.33 -2.15 20.38
N GLY A 68 13.55 -3.29 19.72
CA GLY A 68 13.81 -4.55 20.42
C GLY A 68 15.06 -4.39 21.32
N PRO A 69 15.09 -4.97 22.52
CA PRO A 69 16.25 -4.88 23.39
C PRO A 69 17.42 -5.58 22.71
N ARG A 70 18.59 -4.94 22.78
CA ARG A 70 19.87 -5.44 22.24
C ARG A 70 20.27 -6.78 22.83
#